data_AF-A0A0E3UJR9-F1
#
_entry.id   AF-A0A0E3UJR9-F1
#
_cell.length_a   1.000
_cell.length_b   1.000
_cell.length_c   1.000
_cell.angle_alpha   90.00
_cell.angle_beta   90.00
_cell.angle_gamma   90.00
#
_symmetry.space_group_name_H-M   'P 1'
#
loop_
_entity.id
_entity.type
_entity.pdbx_description
1 polymer ?
#
loop_
_entity_poly.entity_id
_entity_poly.type
_entity_poly.pdbx_seq_one_letter_code
_entity_poly.pdbx_strand_id
1 'polypeptide(L)'
;MDQTVLDMIEHSPAGAVPHTPAYQDALVRLRAAHQVYVAADHKNGFVTVRSLSALPSFYAQNLEAFLAGKVEVSALESEASIYSRYVKSLSAALQVGAEERRAAVVAKRTHHRPKQGAEVVQDPAHTIFLIAGAGPNPGLPGNYLYGSVQQSTADAVSGDWTLHVHDREDGAAVCEVHSQAEAFEKLQEVLASAPFLISELASLGFRMT
;
A
#
# COMPACT_ATOMS: atom_id res chain seq x y z
N MET A 1 -1.20 -14.34 28.45
CA MET A 1 -0.92 -15.18 27.26
C MET A 1 -0.71 -14.29 26.05
N ASP A 2 -1.65 -13.42 25.72
CA ASP A 2 -1.59 -12.57 24.51
C ASP A 2 -0.32 -11.68 24.46
N GLN A 3 0.05 -11.03 25.58
CA GLN A 3 1.32 -10.28 25.65
C GLN A 3 2.55 -11.15 25.38
N THR A 4 2.59 -12.37 25.92
CA THR A 4 3.68 -13.31 25.69
C THR A 4 3.80 -13.68 24.21
N VAL A 5 2.67 -13.86 23.51
CA VAL A 5 2.67 -14.14 22.06
C VAL A 5 3.18 -12.94 21.27
N LEU A 6 2.76 -11.71 21.63
CA LEU A 6 3.27 -10.48 21.01
C LEU A 6 4.79 -10.37 21.19
N ASP A 7 5.29 -10.54 22.42
CA ASP A 7 6.72 -10.48 22.70
C ASP A 7 7.48 -11.55 21.91
N MET A 8 6.94 -12.76 21.78
CA MET A 8 7.57 -13.82 20.98
C MET A 8 7.64 -13.49 19.49
N ILE A 9 6.59 -12.89 18.93
CA ILE A 9 6.59 -12.45 17.54
C ILE A 9 7.68 -11.38 17.33
N GLU A 10 7.76 -10.38 18.21
CA GLU A 10 8.73 -9.27 18.10
C GLU A 10 10.19 -9.71 18.18
N HIS A 11 10.49 -10.72 19.01
CA HIS A 11 11.87 -11.23 19.17
C HIS A 11 12.22 -12.34 18.16
N SER A 12 11.26 -12.76 17.34
CA SER A 12 11.45 -13.81 16.34
C SER A 12 11.73 -13.18 14.97
N PRO A 13 12.89 -13.45 14.34
CA PRO A 13 13.17 -12.94 12.99
C PRO A 13 12.13 -13.34 11.94
N ALA A 14 11.43 -14.46 12.17
CA ALA A 14 10.39 -14.98 11.28
C ALA A 14 8.96 -14.76 11.81
N GLY A 15 8.80 -14.12 12.97
CA GLY A 15 7.50 -13.98 13.63
C GLY A 15 6.87 -15.31 14.03
N ALA A 16 7.69 -16.33 14.25
CA ALA A 16 7.23 -17.69 14.51
C ALA A 16 6.76 -17.87 15.97
N VAL A 17 5.67 -18.61 16.13
CA VAL A 17 5.08 -18.97 17.43
C VAL A 17 4.79 -20.48 17.50
N PRO A 18 4.86 -21.11 18.70
CA PRO A 18 4.60 -22.52 18.86
C PRO A 18 3.21 -22.94 18.34
N HIS A 19 3.15 -24.06 17.64
CA HIS A 19 1.91 -24.61 17.11
C HIS A 19 1.17 -25.46 18.14
N THR A 20 0.78 -24.85 19.26
CA THR A 20 -0.04 -25.50 20.30
C THR A 20 -1.38 -24.78 20.45
N PRO A 21 -2.45 -25.44 20.93
CA PRO A 21 -3.78 -24.85 21.00
C PRO A 21 -3.83 -23.49 21.71
N ALA A 22 -3.14 -23.35 22.85
CA ALA A 22 -3.14 -22.11 23.62
C ALA A 22 -2.55 -20.91 22.86
N TYR A 23 -1.52 -21.14 22.03
CA TYR A 23 -0.93 -20.09 21.19
C TYR A 23 -1.82 -19.77 19.99
N GLN A 24 -2.46 -20.78 19.38
CA GLN A 24 -3.40 -20.56 18.28
C GLN A 24 -4.62 -19.76 18.74
N ASP A 25 -5.17 -20.07 19.92
CA ASP A 25 -6.28 -19.31 20.51
C ASP A 25 -5.90 -17.85 20.79
N ALA A 26 -4.66 -17.62 21.26
CA ALA A 26 -4.13 -16.28 21.45
C ALA A 26 -3.97 -15.52 20.12
N LEU A 27 -3.44 -16.17 19.08
CA LEU A 27 -3.35 -15.57 17.74
C LEU A 27 -4.72 -15.21 17.17
N VAL A 28 -5.74 -16.05 17.36
CA VAL A 28 -7.10 -15.75 16.91
C VAL A 28 -7.61 -14.47 17.58
N ARG A 29 -7.46 -14.34 18.90
CA ARG A 29 -7.84 -13.12 19.63
C ARG A 29 -7.05 -11.89 19.18
N LEU A 30 -5.73 -12.03 19.04
CA LEU A 30 -4.84 -10.93 18.63
C LEU A 30 -5.14 -10.44 17.21
N ARG A 31 -5.46 -11.35 16.29
CA ARG A 31 -5.88 -10.99 14.92
C ARG A 31 -7.25 -10.30 14.92
N ALA A 32 -8.20 -10.79 15.72
CA ALA A 32 -9.49 -10.15 15.88
C ALA A 32 -9.39 -8.75 16.52
N ALA A 33 -8.34 -8.51 17.32
CA ALA A 33 -8.03 -7.22 17.92
C ALA A 33 -7.09 -6.34 17.08
N HIS A 34 -6.77 -6.75 15.83
CA HIS A 34 -5.87 -6.02 14.93
C HIS A 34 -4.47 -5.74 15.52
N GLN A 35 -4.01 -6.61 16.42
CA GLN A 35 -2.69 -6.49 17.05
C GLN A 35 -1.61 -7.26 16.31
N VAL A 36 -2.00 -8.24 15.48
CA VAL A 36 -1.11 -9.12 14.74
C VAL A 36 -1.67 -9.40 13.34
N TYR A 37 -0.77 -9.42 12.37
CA TYR A 37 -1.04 -9.74 10.98
C TYR A 37 -0.14 -10.88 10.48
N VAL A 38 -0.52 -11.50 9.37
CA VAL A 38 0.30 -12.55 8.73
C VAL A 38 1.52 -11.89 8.07
N ALA A 39 2.71 -12.45 8.29
CA ALA A 39 3.93 -11.94 7.69
C ALA A 39 3.98 -12.24 6.18
N ALA A 40 4.36 -11.24 5.38
CA ALA A 40 4.54 -11.38 3.94
C ALA A 40 5.76 -12.26 3.58
N ASP A 41 6.82 -12.18 4.39
CA ASP A 41 8.13 -12.78 4.08
C ASP A 41 8.30 -14.20 4.65
N HIS A 42 7.44 -14.60 5.58
CA HIS A 42 7.59 -15.85 6.33
C HIS A 42 6.28 -16.65 6.35
N LYS A 43 6.31 -17.83 5.76
CA LYS A 43 5.18 -18.76 5.80
C LYS A 43 4.85 -19.12 7.25
N ASN A 44 3.58 -18.95 7.64
CA ASN A 44 3.09 -19.11 9.01
C ASN A 44 3.74 -18.16 10.04
N GLY A 45 4.46 -17.15 9.58
CA GLY A 45 4.99 -16.08 10.41
C GLY A 45 3.95 -15.00 10.64
N PHE A 46 4.18 -14.20 11.68
CA PHE A 46 3.33 -13.11 12.07
C PHE A 46 4.13 -11.83 12.26
N VAL A 47 3.47 -10.68 12.17
CA VAL A 47 4.05 -9.37 12.48
C VAL A 47 3.08 -8.62 13.37
N THR A 48 3.58 -7.87 14.35
CA THR A 48 2.71 -7.09 15.23
C THR A 48 2.36 -5.75 14.59
N VAL A 49 1.24 -5.16 15.02
CA VAL A 49 0.87 -3.79 14.67
C VAL A 49 1.95 -2.79 15.10
N ARG A 50 2.65 -3.07 16.22
CA ARG A 50 3.73 -2.22 16.73
C ARG A 50 4.93 -2.22 15.80
N SER A 51 5.38 -3.38 15.33
CA SER A 51 6.50 -3.45 14.37
C SER A 51 6.13 -2.77 13.06
N LEU A 52 4.90 -2.97 12.56
CA LEU A 52 4.44 -2.31 11.33
C LEU A 52 4.30 -0.79 11.49
N SER A 53 3.84 -0.30 12.62
CA SER A 53 3.69 1.14 12.88
C SER A 53 5.02 1.88 12.93
N ALA A 54 6.13 1.18 13.14
CA ALA A 54 7.48 1.74 13.11
C ALA A 54 8.06 1.84 11.68
N LEU A 55 7.39 1.25 10.69
CA LEU A 55 7.84 1.26 9.30
C LEU A 55 7.43 2.57 8.60
N PRO A 56 8.29 3.12 7.73
CA PRO A 56 7.94 4.30 6.95
C PRO A 56 6.88 3.98 5.90
N SER A 57 6.09 4.98 5.51
CA SER A 57 5.29 4.94 4.28
C SER A 57 6.06 5.60 3.14
N PHE A 58 5.86 5.11 1.92
CA PHE A 58 6.49 5.65 0.70
C PHE A 58 5.42 6.21 -0.21
N TYR A 59 5.43 7.51 -0.41
CA TYR A 59 4.60 8.25 -1.36
C TYR A 59 5.43 9.42 -1.90
N ALA A 60 4.96 10.14 -2.91
CA ALA A 60 5.73 11.22 -3.52
C ALA A 60 6.29 12.20 -2.47
N GLN A 61 7.62 12.40 -2.45
CA GLN A 61 8.30 13.26 -1.46
C GLN A 61 7.84 14.72 -1.48
N ASN A 62 7.30 15.15 -2.61
CA ASN A 62 6.75 16.48 -2.84
C ASN A 62 5.22 16.51 -2.80
N LEU A 63 4.57 15.48 -2.23
CA LEU A 63 3.12 15.43 -2.05
C LEU A 63 2.60 16.67 -1.29
N GLU A 64 3.25 17.06 -0.20
CA GLU A 64 2.85 18.25 0.57
C GLU A 64 2.99 19.55 -0.24
N ALA A 65 4.02 19.65 -1.09
CA ALA A 65 4.18 20.79 -1.97
C ALA A 65 3.08 20.83 -3.04
N PHE A 66 2.67 19.66 -3.55
CA PHE A 66 1.59 19.51 -4.50
C PHE A 66 0.23 19.88 -3.87
N LEU A 67 -0.06 19.37 -2.68
CA LEU A 67 -1.27 19.69 -1.91
C LEU A 67 -1.36 21.19 -1.59
N ALA A 68 -0.22 21.84 -1.35
CA ALA A 68 -0.14 23.29 -1.15
C ALA A 68 -0.21 24.10 -2.47
N GLY A 69 -0.43 23.47 -3.62
CA GLY A 69 -0.49 24.12 -4.93
C GLY A 69 0.83 24.71 -5.41
N LYS A 70 1.98 24.26 -4.86
CA LYS A 70 3.32 24.78 -5.20
C LYS A 70 3.96 24.04 -6.37
N VAL A 71 3.50 22.83 -6.67
CA VAL A 71 3.95 22.04 -7.81
C VAL A 71 2.73 21.40 -8.48
N GLU A 72 2.80 21.23 -9.79
CA GLU A 72 1.77 20.56 -10.59
C GLU A 72 1.82 19.04 -10.40
N VAL A 73 0.73 18.35 -10.73
CA VAL A 73 0.64 16.88 -10.63
C VAL A 73 1.71 16.17 -11.46
N SER A 74 2.07 16.73 -12.62
CA SER A 74 3.12 16.22 -13.51
C SER A 74 4.53 16.36 -12.93
N ALA A 75 4.69 17.16 -11.87
CA ALA A 75 5.95 17.35 -11.17
C ALA A 75 6.07 16.48 -9.91
N LEU A 76 5.06 15.67 -9.57
CA LEU A 76 5.16 14.67 -8.50
C LEU A 76 6.36 13.74 -8.72
N GLU A 77 6.98 13.30 -7.63
CA GLU A 77 8.04 12.29 -7.66
C GLU A 77 7.60 11.09 -8.50
N SER A 78 8.48 10.65 -9.40
CA SER A 78 8.17 9.52 -10.27
C SER A 78 7.94 8.24 -9.48
N GLU A 79 7.08 7.38 -10.00
CA GLU A 79 6.73 6.09 -9.39
C GLU A 79 7.98 5.22 -9.21
N ALA A 80 8.89 5.27 -10.19
CA ALA A 80 10.17 4.57 -10.14
C ALA A 80 11.06 5.05 -8.98
N SER A 81 11.06 6.36 -8.67
CA SER A 81 11.81 6.92 -7.54
C SER A 81 11.19 6.51 -6.21
N ILE A 82 9.86 6.62 -6.07
CA ILE A 82 9.12 6.18 -4.87
C ILE A 82 9.41 4.72 -4.57
N TYR A 83 9.28 3.83 -5.56
CA TYR A 83 9.55 2.41 -5.41
C TYR A 83 11.01 2.13 -5.05
N SER A 84 11.95 2.90 -5.60
CA SER A 84 13.38 2.73 -5.30
C SER A 84 13.72 3.10 -3.85
N ARG A 85 13.02 4.08 -3.26
CA ARG A 85 13.16 4.38 -1.82
C ARG A 85 12.65 3.23 -0.96
N TYR A 86 11.52 2.64 -1.35
CA TYR A 86 11.01 1.42 -0.72
C TYR A 86 12.04 0.29 -0.78
N VAL A 87 12.55 -0.08 -1.96
CA VAL A 87 13.54 -1.16 -2.10
C VAL A 87 14.78 -0.89 -1.24
N LYS A 88 15.31 0.34 -1.25
CA LYS A 88 16.50 0.69 -0.45
C LYS A 88 16.27 0.60 1.06
N SER A 89 15.02 0.68 1.53
CA SER A 89 14.69 0.54 2.95
C SER A 89 14.72 -0.91 3.44
N LEU A 90 14.65 -1.87 2.52
CA LEU A 90 14.64 -3.30 2.83
C LEU A 90 16.04 -3.86 3.09
N SER A 91 16.08 -4.98 3.82
CA SER A 91 17.29 -5.79 3.95
C SER A 91 17.72 -6.36 2.59
N ALA A 92 19.01 -6.65 2.42
CA ALA A 92 19.54 -7.19 1.17
C ALA A 92 18.84 -8.49 0.71
N ALA A 93 18.37 -9.30 1.67
CA ALA A 93 17.63 -10.54 1.38
C ALA A 93 16.25 -10.27 0.75
N LEU A 94 15.60 -9.16 1.11
CA LEU A 94 14.26 -8.80 0.64
C LEU A 94 14.29 -7.92 -0.63
N GLN A 95 15.42 -7.22 -0.87
CA GLN A 95 15.57 -6.35 -2.04
C GLN A 95 15.37 -7.08 -3.37
N VAL A 96 15.88 -8.31 -3.52
CA VAL A 96 15.73 -9.09 -4.75
C VAL A 96 14.26 -9.38 -5.05
N GLY A 97 13.51 -9.89 -4.06
CA GLY A 97 12.08 -10.16 -4.22
C GLY A 97 11.25 -8.90 -4.43
N ALA A 98 11.69 -7.76 -3.89
CA ALA A 98 11.04 -6.48 -4.14
C ALA A 98 11.30 -6.00 -5.58
N GLU A 99 12.52 -6.14 -6.10
CA GLU A 99 12.84 -5.77 -7.48
C GLU A 99 12.08 -6.60 -8.52
N GLU A 100 11.86 -7.90 -8.26
CA GLU A 100 11.03 -8.76 -9.11
C GLU A 100 9.58 -8.25 -9.27
N ARG A 101 9.09 -7.47 -8.30
CA ARG A 101 7.73 -6.91 -8.29
C ARG A 101 7.66 -5.49 -8.83
N ARG A 102 8.78 -4.85 -9.15
CA ARG A 102 8.83 -3.47 -9.64
C ARG A 102 7.93 -3.25 -10.84
N ALA A 103 7.95 -4.15 -11.82
CA ALA A 103 7.14 -4.01 -13.02
C ALA A 103 5.63 -4.01 -12.71
N ALA A 104 5.18 -4.83 -11.75
CA ALA A 104 3.77 -4.89 -11.38
C ALA A 104 3.28 -3.62 -10.66
N VAL A 105 4.17 -2.98 -9.88
CA VAL A 105 3.82 -1.81 -9.04
C VAL A 105 4.03 -0.49 -9.77
N VAL A 106 5.13 -0.35 -10.52
CA VAL A 106 5.51 0.87 -11.21
C VAL A 106 4.86 0.98 -12.60
N ALA A 107 4.40 -0.13 -13.19
CA ALA A 107 3.74 -0.09 -14.49
C ALA A 107 2.22 -0.13 -14.36
N LYS A 108 1.59 1.03 -14.60
CA LYS A 108 0.26 1.15 -15.23
C LYS A 108 0.01 2.61 -15.65
N ARG A 109 0.90 3.18 -16.47
CA ARG A 109 0.40 4.22 -17.38
C ARG A 109 -0.46 3.49 -18.40
N THR A 110 -1.77 3.58 -18.24
CA THR A 110 -2.72 3.26 -19.31
C THR A 110 -2.39 4.21 -20.46
N HIS A 111 -1.47 3.78 -21.33
CA HIS A 111 -1.11 4.51 -22.52
C HIS A 111 -2.37 4.57 -23.39
N HIS A 112 -3.14 5.65 -23.26
CA HIS A 112 -4.10 6.03 -24.27
C HIS A 112 -3.28 6.35 -25.52
N ARG A 113 -3.07 5.33 -26.36
CA ARG A 113 -2.46 5.51 -27.67
C ARG A 113 -3.31 6.56 -28.39
N PRO A 114 -2.78 7.75 -28.72
CA PRO A 114 -3.54 8.69 -29.52
C PRO A 114 -3.86 7.99 -30.85
N LYS A 115 -5.14 7.92 -31.20
CA LYS A 115 -5.52 7.58 -32.58
C LYS A 115 -4.83 8.60 -33.48
N GLN A 116 -4.22 8.13 -34.58
CA GLN A 116 -3.46 8.98 -35.51
C GLN A 116 -4.24 10.27 -35.84
N GLY A 117 -3.70 11.42 -35.43
CA GLY A 117 -4.28 12.74 -35.70
C GLY A 117 -4.98 13.45 -34.53
N ALA A 118 -5.04 12.86 -33.32
CA ALA A 118 -5.57 13.53 -32.14
C ALA A 118 -4.50 14.34 -31.38
N GLU A 119 -4.90 15.46 -30.76
CA GLU A 119 -4.07 16.28 -29.88
C GLU A 119 -3.40 15.45 -28.78
N VAL A 120 -2.25 15.93 -28.30
CA VAL A 120 -1.53 15.34 -27.15
C VAL A 120 -2.43 15.46 -25.93
N VAL A 121 -3.22 14.43 -25.65
CA VAL A 121 -3.95 14.29 -24.39
C VAL A 121 -2.89 14.14 -23.30
N GLN A 122 -2.89 15.08 -22.36
CA GLN A 122 -2.03 15.03 -21.17
C GLN A 122 -2.23 13.67 -20.49
N ASP A 123 -1.13 12.95 -20.23
CA ASP A 123 -1.19 11.64 -19.55
C ASP A 123 -2.04 11.80 -18.27
N PRO A 124 -3.01 10.91 -18.01
CA PRO A 124 -3.79 10.97 -16.78
C PRO A 124 -2.85 10.94 -15.58
N ALA A 125 -3.13 11.79 -14.60
CA ALA A 125 -2.36 11.84 -13.37
C ALA A 125 -2.32 10.44 -12.72
N HIS A 126 -1.12 9.96 -12.41
CA HIS A 126 -0.89 8.68 -11.76
C HIS A 126 0.27 8.81 -10.78
N THR A 127 0.08 8.38 -9.53
CA THR A 127 1.13 8.28 -8.53
C THR A 127 0.93 7.03 -7.69
N ILE A 128 2.01 6.46 -7.17
CA ILE A 128 1.96 5.27 -6.32
C ILE A 128 2.27 5.61 -4.86
N PHE A 129 1.82 4.74 -3.98
CA PHE A 129 2.22 4.73 -2.58
C PHE A 129 2.43 3.29 -2.09
N LEU A 130 3.29 3.12 -1.09
CA LEU A 130 3.51 1.87 -0.38
C LEU A 130 3.39 2.13 1.11
N ILE A 131 2.66 1.27 1.79
CA ILE A 131 2.30 1.43 3.20
C ILE A 131 2.41 0.10 3.93
N ALA A 132 2.82 0.14 5.19
CA ALA A 132 2.86 -1.05 6.02
C ALA A 132 1.43 -1.57 6.24
N GLY A 133 1.24 -2.88 6.08
CA GLY A 133 -0.07 -3.49 6.21
C GLY A 133 -0.07 -4.94 5.76
N ALA A 134 -1.26 -5.54 5.75
CA ALA A 134 -1.42 -6.92 5.30
C ALA A 134 -2.72 -7.11 4.52
N GLY A 135 -2.74 -8.14 3.67
CA GLY A 135 -3.89 -8.53 2.88
C GLY A 135 -4.38 -9.94 3.21
N PRO A 136 -5.43 -10.41 2.51
CA PRO A 136 -5.76 -11.83 2.47
C PRO A 136 -4.60 -12.65 1.88
N ASN A 137 -3.80 -12.06 0.99
CA ASN A 137 -2.54 -12.62 0.52
C ASN A 137 -1.34 -11.87 1.10
N PRO A 138 -0.12 -12.46 1.04
CA PRO A 138 1.10 -11.77 1.39
C PRO A 138 1.23 -10.43 0.67
N GLY A 139 1.69 -9.40 1.38
CA GLY A 139 2.07 -8.13 0.79
C GLY A 139 3.37 -8.24 -0.03
N LEU A 140 3.85 -7.09 -0.48
CA LEU A 140 5.23 -6.93 -0.94
C LEU A 140 6.21 -7.20 0.22
N PRO A 141 7.48 -7.54 -0.12
CA PRO A 141 8.49 -7.80 0.89
C PRO A 141 8.60 -6.70 1.96
N GLY A 142 8.75 -7.11 3.21
CA GLY A 142 8.74 -6.20 4.36
C GLY A 142 7.34 -5.83 4.87
N ASN A 143 6.30 -6.55 4.45
CA ASN A 143 4.90 -6.34 4.85
C ASN A 143 4.31 -5.02 4.35
N TYR A 144 4.51 -4.73 3.06
CA TYR A 144 3.95 -3.56 2.41
C TYR A 144 2.77 -3.92 1.52
N LEU A 145 1.69 -3.14 1.61
CA LEU A 145 0.71 -3.01 0.56
C LEU A 145 1.19 -1.94 -0.43
N TYR A 146 0.77 -2.03 -1.68
CA TYR A 146 0.99 -0.96 -2.66
C TYR A 146 -0.33 -0.43 -3.15
N GLY A 147 -0.35 0.84 -3.50
CA GLY A 147 -1.53 1.48 -4.03
C GLY A 147 -1.18 2.53 -5.07
N SER A 148 -2.20 2.99 -5.77
CA SER A 148 -2.09 4.07 -6.74
C SER A 148 -3.27 5.02 -6.63
N VAL A 149 -3.01 6.29 -6.92
CA VAL A 149 -4.02 7.31 -7.16
C VAL A 149 -3.96 7.62 -8.65
N GLN A 150 -5.08 7.45 -9.34
CA GLN A 150 -5.14 7.64 -10.79
C GLN A 150 -6.41 8.38 -11.21
N GLN A 151 -6.28 9.20 -12.25
CA GLN A 151 -7.41 9.82 -12.93
C GLN A 151 -8.01 8.84 -13.95
N SER A 152 -9.31 8.54 -13.86
CA SER A 152 -9.99 7.55 -14.69
C SER A 152 -10.28 8.03 -16.11
N THR A 153 -10.49 9.33 -16.30
CA THR A 153 -10.70 9.94 -17.63
C THR A 153 -9.98 11.29 -17.74
N ALA A 154 -9.49 11.63 -18.93
CA ALA A 154 -8.74 12.87 -19.19
C ALA A 154 -9.60 14.15 -19.15
N ASP A 155 -10.89 14.08 -18.81
CA ASP A 155 -11.72 15.27 -18.67
C ASP A 155 -11.37 15.97 -17.34
N ALA A 156 -10.78 17.16 -17.43
CA ALA A 156 -10.37 17.97 -16.29
C ALA A 156 -11.57 18.56 -15.52
N VAL A 157 -12.79 18.53 -16.09
CA VAL A 157 -13.99 19.16 -15.51
C VAL A 157 -14.82 18.17 -14.68
N SER A 158 -14.77 16.88 -14.98
CA SER A 158 -15.54 15.84 -14.28
C SER A 158 -14.73 14.57 -13.96
N GLY A 159 -13.39 14.65 -14.04
CA GLY A 159 -12.54 13.47 -14.00
C GLY A 159 -12.72 12.71 -12.69
N ASP A 160 -13.36 11.55 -12.76
CA ASP A 160 -13.40 10.61 -11.66
C ASP A 160 -11.97 10.15 -11.34
N TRP A 161 -11.67 10.08 -10.05
CA TRP A 161 -10.40 9.60 -9.53
C TRP A 161 -10.61 8.28 -8.82
N THR A 162 -9.59 7.44 -8.88
CA THR A 162 -9.64 6.13 -8.26
C THR A 162 -8.38 5.90 -7.44
N LEU A 163 -8.59 5.47 -6.21
CA LEU A 163 -7.56 4.95 -5.34
C LEU A 163 -7.66 3.43 -5.33
N HIS A 164 -6.54 2.78 -5.63
CA HIS A 164 -6.39 1.35 -5.46
C HIS A 164 -5.41 1.06 -4.35
N VAL A 165 -5.69 0.01 -3.57
CA VAL A 165 -4.74 -0.62 -2.64
C VAL A 165 -4.73 -2.10 -2.94
N HIS A 166 -3.55 -2.71 -2.94
CA HIS A 166 -3.31 -4.07 -3.35
C HIS A 166 -2.35 -4.78 -2.38
N ASP A 167 -2.64 -6.05 -2.11
CA ASP A 167 -1.60 -7.02 -1.75
C ASP A 167 -0.86 -7.52 -3.01
N ARG A 168 0.12 -8.40 -2.84
CA ARG A 168 1.03 -8.80 -3.93
C ARG A 168 0.35 -9.61 -5.04
N GLU A 169 -0.68 -10.37 -4.72
CA GLU A 169 -1.22 -11.38 -5.64
C GLU A 169 -2.46 -10.83 -6.34
N ASP A 170 -3.55 -10.55 -5.64
CA ASP A 170 -4.80 -10.01 -6.24
C ASP A 170 -5.78 -9.42 -5.21
N GLY A 171 -5.48 -9.47 -3.91
CA GLY A 171 -6.36 -8.86 -2.91
C GLY A 171 -6.32 -7.35 -3.08
N ALA A 172 -7.46 -6.76 -3.43
CA ALA A 172 -7.53 -5.37 -3.82
C ALA A 172 -8.72 -4.66 -3.19
N ALA A 173 -8.54 -3.38 -2.94
CA ALA A 173 -9.56 -2.46 -2.47
C ALA A 173 -9.55 -1.21 -3.35
N VAL A 174 -10.73 -0.73 -3.71
CA VAL A 174 -10.91 0.43 -4.58
C VAL A 174 -11.81 1.48 -3.94
N CYS A 175 -11.44 2.75 -4.06
CA CYS A 175 -12.27 3.90 -3.72
C CYS A 175 -12.33 4.84 -4.93
N GLU A 176 -13.53 5.25 -5.30
CA GLU A 176 -13.79 6.19 -6.40
C GLU A 176 -14.28 7.51 -5.81
N VAL A 177 -13.74 8.62 -6.28
CA VAL A 177 -14.07 9.98 -5.84
C VAL A 177 -14.15 10.91 -7.05
N HIS A 178 -14.77 12.09 -6.88
CA HIS A 178 -15.18 12.92 -8.03
C HIS A 178 -14.27 14.13 -8.26
N SER A 179 -13.16 14.24 -7.51
CA SER A 179 -12.18 15.30 -7.74
C SER A 179 -10.77 14.89 -7.33
N GLN A 180 -9.79 15.62 -7.87
CA GLN A 180 -8.39 15.50 -7.47
C GLN A 180 -8.22 15.77 -5.98
N ALA A 181 -8.86 16.83 -5.47
CA ALA A 181 -8.75 17.20 -4.06
C ALA A 181 -9.24 16.06 -3.15
N GLU A 182 -10.42 15.50 -3.43
CA GLU A 182 -10.96 14.35 -2.69
C GLU A 182 -10.04 13.13 -2.78
N ALA A 183 -9.41 12.90 -3.93
CA ALA A 183 -8.52 11.75 -4.12
C ALA A 183 -7.28 11.83 -3.23
N PHE A 184 -6.67 13.01 -3.14
CA PHE A 184 -5.48 13.21 -2.32
C PHE A 184 -5.80 13.39 -0.84
N GLU A 185 -6.99 13.90 -0.48
CA GLU A 185 -7.50 13.83 0.90
C GLU A 185 -7.70 12.37 1.33
N LYS A 186 -8.31 11.55 0.46
CA LYS A 186 -8.47 10.12 0.72
C LYS A 186 -7.12 9.40 0.84
N LEU A 187 -6.13 9.77 0.04
CA LEU A 187 -4.76 9.26 0.20
C LEU A 187 -4.19 9.60 1.58
N GLN A 188 -4.35 10.84 2.06
CA GLN A 188 -3.90 11.23 3.39
C GLN A 188 -4.60 10.43 4.50
N GLU A 189 -5.91 10.19 4.38
CA GLU A 189 -6.64 9.32 5.32
C GLU A 189 -6.08 7.89 5.35
N VAL A 190 -5.80 7.30 4.18
CA VAL A 190 -5.19 5.97 4.07
C VAL A 190 -3.80 5.94 4.70
N LEU A 191 -2.95 6.94 4.41
CA LEU A 191 -1.62 7.06 5.00
C LEU A 191 -1.68 7.18 6.52
N ALA A 192 -2.62 7.97 7.05
CA ALA A 192 -2.80 8.18 8.49
C ALA A 192 -3.39 6.97 9.22
N SER A 193 -4.09 6.09 8.51
CA SER A 193 -4.72 4.89 9.07
C SER A 193 -3.77 3.69 9.12
N ALA A 194 -2.62 3.75 8.42
CA ALA A 194 -1.66 2.65 8.41
C ALA A 194 -1.01 2.45 9.80
N PRO A 195 -0.73 1.19 10.20
CA PRO A 195 -0.95 -0.05 9.45
C PRO A 195 -2.39 -0.60 9.60
N PHE A 196 -2.83 -1.37 8.61
CA PHE A 196 -4.15 -2.01 8.60
C PHE A 196 -4.16 -3.33 7.81
N LEU A 197 -5.20 -4.16 7.99
CA LEU A 197 -5.60 -5.13 6.97
C LEU A 197 -6.36 -4.44 5.86
N ILE A 198 -6.14 -4.86 4.62
CA ILE A 198 -6.82 -4.26 3.45
C ILE A 198 -8.36 -4.25 3.60
N SER A 199 -8.94 -5.26 4.27
CA SER A 199 -10.38 -5.33 4.55
C SER A 199 -10.89 -4.24 5.49
N GLU A 200 -10.02 -3.64 6.31
CA GLU A 200 -10.36 -2.55 7.21
C GLU A 200 -10.61 -1.23 6.46
N LEU A 201 -10.10 -1.10 5.23
CA LEU A 201 -10.36 0.05 4.35
C LEU A 201 -11.85 0.20 3.99
N ALA A 202 -12.67 -0.84 4.19
CA ALA A 202 -14.12 -0.72 4.06
C ALA A 202 -14.69 0.38 4.96
N SER A 203 -14.09 0.62 6.14
CA SER A 203 -14.48 1.71 7.04
C SER A 203 -14.17 3.11 6.50
N LEU A 204 -13.23 3.22 5.54
CA LEU A 204 -12.85 4.45 4.86
C LEU A 204 -13.58 4.64 3.51
N GLY A 205 -14.53 3.75 3.19
CA GLY A 205 -15.32 3.81 1.95
C GLY A 205 -14.73 3.02 0.79
N PHE A 206 -13.75 2.16 1.02
CA PHE A 206 -13.23 1.27 -0.03
C PHE A 206 -14.14 0.04 -0.24
N ARG A 207 -14.21 -0.43 -1.48
CA ARG A 207 -14.85 -1.68 -1.86
C ARG A 207 -13.78 -2.72 -2.15
N MET A 208 -13.88 -3.89 -1.53
CA MET A 208 -13.04 -5.04 -1.89
C MET A 208 -13.42 -5.53 -3.30
N THR A 209 -12.42 -5.92 -4.09
CA THR A 209 -12.58 -6.44 -5.46
C THR A 209 -11.96 -7.81 -5.62
#